data_AF-A0A6V7HWU4-F1
#
_entry.id   AF-A0A6V7HWU4-F1
#
_cell.length_a   1.000
_cell.length_b   1.000
_cell.length_c   1.000
_cell.angle_alpha   90.00
_cell.angle_beta   90.00
_cell.angle_gamma   90.00
#
_symmetry.space_group_name_H-M   'P 1'
#
loop_
_entity.id
_entity.type
_entity.pdbx_description
1 polymer ?
#
loop_
_entity_poly.entity_id
_entity_poly.type
_entity_poly.pdbx_seq_one_letter_code
_entity_poly.pdbx_strand_id
1 'polypeptide(L)'
;DLNWNLNDYITNLRSELRSWRKVYWRLWGDCHFLKCRQCNVHFPINQMDWCCYHPDNPQFFANEQQRATSFPLGRYPCCSQRAYRFEAIPNKEGCKFK
;
A
#
# COMPACT_ATOMS: atom_id res chain seq x y z
N ASP A 1 -8.59 0.57 -22.94
CA ASP A 1 -9.36 1.65 -23.58
C ASP A 1 -8.77 1.88 -24.96
N LEU A 2 -9.59 1.84 -26.02
CA LEU A 2 -9.12 2.02 -27.40
C LEU A 2 -9.01 3.49 -27.82
N ASN A 3 -9.61 4.40 -27.04
CA ASN A 3 -9.63 5.83 -27.35
C ASN A 3 -8.59 6.63 -26.57
N TRP A 4 -7.81 5.98 -25.71
CA TRP A 4 -6.79 6.68 -24.92
C TRP A 4 -5.58 7.03 -25.79
N ASN A 5 -5.15 8.29 -25.74
CA ASN A 5 -4.01 8.80 -26.48
C ASN A 5 -3.02 9.53 -25.55
N LEU A 6 -1.74 9.19 -25.66
CA LEU A 6 -0.68 9.79 -24.84
C LEU A 6 -0.51 11.29 -25.10
N ASN A 7 -0.63 11.74 -26.35
CA ASN A 7 -0.46 13.15 -26.70
C ASN A 7 -1.59 14.01 -26.13
N ASP A 8 -2.82 13.51 -26.15
CA ASP A 8 -3.97 14.19 -25.55
C ASP A 8 -3.81 14.28 -24.03
N TYR A 9 -3.35 13.19 -23.39
CA TYR A 9 -3.04 13.19 -21.96
C TYR A 9 -1.96 14.22 -21.60
N ILE A 10 -0.86 14.28 -22.35
CA ILE A 10 0.23 15.26 -22.13
C ILE A 10 -0.28 16.70 -22.33
N THR A 11 -1.10 16.93 -23.35
CA THR A 11 -1.69 18.25 -23.64
C THR A 11 -2.64 18.69 -22.52
N ASN A 12 -3.44 17.76 -22.00
CA ASN A 12 -4.32 18.00 -20.86
C ASN A 12 -3.52 18.32 -19.59
N LEU A 13 -2.47 17.54 -19.29
CA LEU A 13 -1.55 17.84 -18.17
C LEU A 13 -0.92 19.22 -18.28
N ARG A 14 -0.53 19.64 -19.50
CA ARG A 14 0.04 20.97 -19.72
C ARG A 14 -0.98 22.08 -19.45
N SER A 15 -2.23 21.86 -19.81
CA SER A 15 -3.34 22.79 -19.56
C SER A 15 -3.63 22.93 -18.06
N GLU A 16 -3.64 21.81 -17.33
CA GLU A 16 -3.89 21.77 -15.88
C GLU A 16 -2.72 22.38 -15.07
N LEU A 17 -1.49 21.90 -15.28
CA LEU A 17 -0.34 22.23 -14.45
C LEU A 17 0.31 23.58 -14.82
N ARG A 18 -0.03 24.10 -16.00
CA ARG A 18 0.48 25.35 -16.58
C ARG A 18 2.01 25.45 -16.68
N SER A 19 2.73 24.32 -16.61
CA SER A 19 4.19 24.28 -16.60
C SER A 19 4.73 22.97 -17.17
N TRP A 20 5.56 23.05 -18.21
CA TRP A 20 6.23 21.87 -18.77
C TRP A 20 7.15 21.17 -17.77
N ARG A 21 7.80 21.92 -16.88
CA ARG A 21 8.59 21.34 -15.79
C ARG A 21 7.73 20.45 -14.88
N LYS A 22 6.52 20.91 -14.51
CA LYS A 22 5.60 20.11 -13.68
C LYS A 22 5.07 18.89 -14.44
N VAL A 23 4.76 19.03 -15.73
CA VAL A 23 4.34 17.91 -16.59
C VAL A 23 5.42 16.83 -16.62
N TYR A 24 6.69 17.22 -16.84
CA TYR A 24 7.82 16.30 -16.81
C TYR A 24 7.89 15.54 -15.48
N TRP A 25 7.87 16.23 -14.34
CA TRP A 25 7.97 15.59 -13.03
C TRP A 25 6.75 14.71 -12.69
N ARG A 26 5.56 15.06 -13.18
CA ARG A 26 4.35 14.22 -13.06
C ARG A 26 4.55 12.89 -13.79
N LEU A 27 4.85 12.93 -15.09
CA LEU A 27 5.08 11.74 -15.90
C LEU A 27 6.26 10.90 -15.37
N TRP A 28 7.33 11.57 -14.96
CA TRP A 28 8.47 10.90 -14.33
C TRP A 28 8.05 10.16 -13.07
N GLY A 29 7.29 10.79 -12.18
CA GLY A 29 6.78 10.16 -10.96
C GLY A 29 5.79 9.01 -11.19
N ASP A 30 5.05 9.03 -12.30
CA ASP A 30 4.10 7.99 -12.68
C ASP A 30 4.81 6.70 -13.17
N CYS A 31 5.98 6.85 -13.83
CA CYS A 31 6.69 5.73 -14.46
C CYS A 31 7.93 5.23 -13.69
N HIS A 32 8.36 5.94 -12.64
CA HIS A 32 9.50 5.52 -11.82
C HIS A 32 9.02 4.89 -10.52
N PHE A 33 9.61 3.74 -10.18
CA PHE A 33 9.17 2.91 -9.06
C PHE A 33 10.27 2.77 -8.01
N LEU A 34 9.85 2.71 -6.74
CA LEU A 34 10.69 2.40 -5.59
C LEU A 34 10.13 1.17 -4.87
N LYS A 35 10.95 0.52 -4.04
CA LYS A 35 10.51 -0.57 -3.15
C LYS A 35 10.33 -0.05 -1.73
N CYS A 36 9.12 -0.18 -1.19
CA CYS A 36 8.85 0.21 0.18
C CYS A 36 9.59 -0.71 1.16
N ARG A 37 10.32 -0.14 2.13
CA ARG A 37 11.05 -0.93 3.16
C ARG A 37 10.12 -1.54 4.22
N GLN A 38 8.92 -0.98 4.40
CA GLN A 38 7.96 -1.44 5.39
C GLN A 38 7.16 -2.66 4.89
N CYS A 39 6.54 -2.55 3.72
CA CYS A 39 5.67 -3.60 3.15
C CYS A 39 6.34 -4.43 2.03
N ASN A 40 7.56 -4.07 1.59
CA ASN A 40 8.29 -4.73 0.51
C ASN A 40 7.60 -4.72 -0.88
N VAL A 41 6.56 -3.90 -1.06
CA VAL A 41 5.85 -3.72 -2.34
C VAL A 41 6.50 -2.59 -3.16
N HIS A 42 6.56 -2.77 -4.48
CA HIS A 42 6.98 -1.70 -5.40
C HIS A 42 5.83 -0.72 -5.64
N PHE A 43 6.13 0.57 -5.61
CA PHE A 43 5.14 1.64 -5.80
C PHE A 43 5.71 2.75 -6.69
N PRO A 44 4.86 3.43 -7.49
CA PRO A 44 5.29 4.57 -8.29
C PRO A 44 5.61 5.77 -7.37
N ILE A 45 6.60 6.58 -7.73
CA ILE A 45 7.06 7.69 -6.89
C ILE A 45 5.96 8.72 -6.64
N ASN A 46 4.99 8.88 -7.56
CA ASN A 46 3.83 9.73 -7.36
C ASN A 46 2.91 9.31 -6.18
N GLN A 47 3.06 8.08 -5.67
CA GLN A 47 2.37 7.51 -4.50
C GLN A 47 3.31 7.41 -3.29
N MET A 48 4.33 8.27 -3.22
CA MET A 48 5.11 8.42 -2.00
C MET A 48 4.16 8.69 -0.82
N ASP A 49 4.52 8.13 0.33
CA ASP A 49 3.81 8.26 1.59
C ASP A 49 2.39 7.63 1.66
N TRP A 50 2.08 6.71 0.73
CA TRP A 50 0.80 5.99 0.67
C TRP A 50 0.89 4.53 1.16
N CYS A 51 1.97 4.15 1.85
CA CYS A 51 2.09 2.78 2.35
C CYS A 51 1.14 2.55 3.53
N CYS A 52 0.15 1.69 3.35
CA CYS A 52 -0.66 1.16 4.44
C CYS A 52 0.16 0.16 5.28
N TYR A 53 0.12 0.27 6.60
CA TYR A 53 0.73 -0.71 7.50
C TYR A 53 0.08 -0.74 8.88
N HIS A 54 0.35 -1.82 9.62
CA HIS A 54 0.12 -1.91 11.06
C HIS A 54 1.43 -1.58 11.80
N PRO A 55 1.45 -0.61 12.73
CA PRO A 55 2.66 -0.29 13.50
C PRO A 55 3.02 -1.38 14.53
N ASP A 56 2.03 -2.15 14.98
CA ASP A 56 2.20 -3.23 15.96
C ASP A 56 2.03 -4.61 15.30
N ASN A 57 2.80 -5.58 15.75
CA ASN A 57 2.65 -6.97 15.31
C ASN A 57 1.35 -7.61 15.85
N PRO A 58 0.73 -8.53 15.11
CA PRO A 58 -0.49 -9.19 15.55
C PRO A 58 -0.24 -10.08 16.78
N GLN A 59 -1.17 -10.05 17.73
CA GLN A 59 -1.16 -10.89 18.92
C GLN A 59 -2.15 -12.05 18.74
N PHE A 60 -1.68 -13.27 18.99
CA PHE A 60 -2.48 -14.49 18.91
C PHE A 60 -2.71 -15.04 20.32
N PHE A 61 -3.98 -15.23 20.68
CA PHE A 61 -4.34 -15.74 22.00
C PHE A 61 -4.24 -17.27 22.01
N ALA A 62 -3.66 -17.83 23.07
CA ALA A 62 -3.68 -19.27 23.33
C ALA A 62 -4.95 -19.63 24.13
N ASN A 63 -5.59 -20.75 23.79
CA ASN A 63 -6.69 -21.28 24.61
C ASN A 63 -6.09 -21.97 25.83
N GLU A 64 -6.45 -21.56 27.05
CA GLU A 64 -5.95 -22.18 28.29
C GLU A 64 -6.28 -23.68 28.39
N GLN A 65 -7.35 -24.14 27.72
CA GLN A 65 -7.76 -25.54 27.64
C GLN A 65 -7.03 -26.36 26.56
N GLN A 66 -6.35 -25.71 25.61
CA GLN A 66 -5.62 -26.34 24.50
C GLN A 66 -4.19 -25.80 24.44
N ARG A 67 -3.36 -26.22 25.41
CA ARG A 67 -1.97 -25.75 25.62
C ARG A 67 -1.00 -25.96 24.45
N ALA A 68 -1.40 -26.68 23.39
CA ALA A 68 -0.50 -27.07 22.31
C ALA A 68 -0.62 -26.20 21.03
N THR A 69 -1.69 -25.42 20.88
CA THR A 69 -1.95 -24.69 19.62
C THR A 69 -2.55 -23.31 19.89
N SER A 70 -1.78 -22.25 19.62
CA SER A 70 -2.30 -20.89 19.53
C SER A 70 -3.44 -20.83 18.53
N PHE A 71 -4.52 -20.13 18.85
CA PHE A 71 -5.66 -20.01 17.94
C PHE A 71 -5.20 -19.29 16.64
N PRO A 72 -5.65 -19.73 15.45
CA PRO A 72 -5.20 -19.16 14.18
C PRO A 72 -5.71 -17.73 13.94
N LEU A 73 -6.56 -17.21 14.81
CA LEU A 73 -7.09 -15.85 14.78
C LEU A 73 -6.46 -15.03 15.92
N GLY A 74 -5.80 -13.95 15.53
CA GLY A 74 -5.25 -12.93 16.41
C GLY A 74 -5.85 -11.55 16.11
N ARG A 75 -5.28 -10.52 16.73
CA ARG A 75 -5.65 -9.12 16.51
C ARG A 75 -4.42 -8.22 16.48
N TYR A 76 -4.49 -7.17 15.67
CA TYR A 76 -3.52 -6.09 15.68
C TYR A 76 -3.77 -5.15 16.87
N PRO A 77 -2.82 -4.94 17.80
CA PRO A 77 -2.99 -4.03 18.92
C PRO A 77 -3.32 -2.60 18.51
N CYS A 78 -2.77 -2.14 17.39
CA CYS A 78 -2.93 -0.78 16.88
C CYS A 78 -4.37 -0.40 16.47
N CYS A 79 -5.23 -1.37 16.14
CA CYS A 79 -6.59 -1.10 15.64
C CYS A 79 -7.63 -2.19 15.94
N SER A 80 -7.26 -3.26 16.66
CA SER A 80 -8.10 -4.43 16.94
C SER A 80 -8.61 -5.21 15.73
N GLN A 81 -8.12 -4.90 14.52
CA GLN A 81 -8.41 -5.64 13.29
C GLN A 81 -7.96 -7.10 13.43
N ARG A 82 -8.75 -8.01 12.85
CA ARG A 82 -8.43 -9.45 12.84
C ARG A 82 -7.14 -9.69 12.06
N ALA A 83 -6.28 -10.52 12.63
CA ALA A 83 -5.08 -11.02 11.99
C ALA A 83 -5.19 -12.54 11.90
N TYR A 84 -4.94 -13.11 10.72
CA TYR A 84 -4.92 -14.56 10.56
C TYR A 84 -3.48 -15.03 10.59
N ARG A 85 -3.21 -16.11 11.32
CA ARG A 85 -1.87 -16.70 11.41
C ARG A 85 -1.44 -17.31 10.08
N PHE A 86 -2.41 -17.75 9.30
CA PHE A 86 -2.23 -18.36 7.99
C PHE A 86 -3.18 -17.66 7.00
N GLU A 87 -2.62 -17.06 5.95
CA GLU A 87 -3.35 -16.42 4.86
C GLU A 87 -2.88 -17.00 3.53
N ALA A 88 -3.81 -17.36 2.65
CA ALA A 88 -3.46 -17.83 1.30
C ALA A 88 -2.98 -16.67 0.40
N ILE A 89 -3.47 -15.46 0.68
CA ILE A 89 -3.11 -14.22 -0.03
C ILE A 89 -2.75 -13.19 1.03
N PRO A 90 -1.56 -12.57 0.99
CA PRO A 90 -1.16 -11.56 1.97
C PRO A 90 -2.14 -10.39 1.96
N ASN A 91 -2.73 -10.09 3.11
CA ASN A 91 -3.54 -8.90 3.27
C ASN A 91 -2.66 -7.63 3.26
N LYS A 92 -2.95 -6.68 2.37
CA LYS A 92 -2.23 -5.39 2.26
C LYS A 92 -2.90 -4.24 3.03
N GLU A 93 -3.94 -4.55 3.80
CA GLU A 93 -4.59 -3.58 4.66
C GLU A 93 -3.66 -3.12 5.79
N GLY A 94 -3.86 -1.90 6.25
CA GLY A 94 -3.14 -1.31 7.36
C GLY A 94 -3.97 -0.17 7.97
N CYS A 95 -3.76 0.10 9.26
CA CYS A 95 -4.51 1.16 9.95
C CYS A 95 -3.79 2.51 9.98
N LYS A 96 -2.56 2.57 9.47
CA LYS A 96 -1.75 3.79 9.35
C LYS A 96 -1.17 3.90 7.95
N PHE A 97 -0.91 5.14 7.56
CA PHE A 97 -0.26 5.50 6.30
C PHE A 97 1.09 6.14 6.61
N LYS A 98 2.09 5.83 5.80
CA LYS A 98 3.40 6.47 5.83
C LYS A 98 4.04 6.44 4.46
#